data_AF-A0A4D6SU60-F1
#
_entry.id   AF-A0A4D6SU60-F1
#
_cell.length_a   1.000
_cell.length_b   1.000
_cell.length_c   1.000
_cell.angle_alpha   90.00
_cell.angle_beta   90.00
_cell.angle_gamma   90.00
#
_symmetry.space_group_name_H-M   'P 1'
#
loop_
_entity.id
_entity.type
_entity.pdbx_description
1 polymer ?
#
loop_
_entity_poly.entity_id
_entity_poly.type
_entity_poly.pdbx_seq_one_letter_code
_entity_poly.pdbx_strand_id
1 'polypeptide(L)'
;MNKTIFPASAKRLFMGIKKAHNTPILPDNILKIQNYLSIRIIRVLGGISVLTILLGRAYFHYPIYVYYIALFFCFIFLIYRIIISYFTIKHIIKILKSDELDIRNSPLEKLATIGASAWGGWKGACDTAQPIGVSLSDMIGIDEILKSSGR
;
A
#
# COMPACT_ATOMS: atom_id res chain seq x y z
N MET A 1 -40.44 14.54 -12.27
CA MET A 1 -39.35 15.45 -11.85
C MET A 1 -38.92 15.06 -10.43
N ASN A 2 -37.91 14.20 -10.30
CA ASN A 2 -37.50 13.66 -9.00
C ASN A 2 -36.33 14.49 -8.47
N LYS A 3 -36.61 15.53 -7.66
CA LYS A 3 -35.59 16.30 -6.95
C LYS A 3 -35.08 15.44 -5.81
N THR A 4 -33.94 14.78 -6.01
CA THR A 4 -33.23 14.11 -4.91
C THR A 4 -32.80 15.17 -3.90
N ILE A 5 -33.51 15.19 -2.78
CA ILE A 5 -33.22 15.96 -1.57
C ILE A 5 -31.99 15.32 -0.93
N PHE A 6 -30.81 15.51 -1.53
CA PHE A 6 -29.58 15.30 -0.78
C PHE A 6 -29.38 16.52 0.12
N PRO A 7 -29.27 16.36 1.45
CA PRO A 7 -29.02 17.48 2.33
C PRO A 7 -27.73 18.18 1.87
N ALA A 8 -27.71 19.51 1.90
CA ALA A 8 -26.58 20.30 1.42
C ALA A 8 -25.23 19.90 2.07
N SER A 9 -25.27 19.30 3.25
CA SER A 9 -24.14 18.68 3.95
C SER A 9 -23.58 17.43 3.24
N ALA A 10 -24.43 16.51 2.77
CA ALA A 10 -23.99 15.28 2.09
C ALA A 10 -23.33 15.58 0.73
N LYS A 11 -23.86 16.54 -0.02
CA LYS A 11 -23.27 16.96 -1.31
C LYS A 11 -21.87 17.56 -1.13
N ARG A 12 -21.62 18.26 -0.02
CA ARG A 12 -20.31 18.86 0.30
C ARG A 12 -19.32 17.83 0.86
N LEU A 13 -19.77 16.88 1.66
CA LEU A 13 -18.97 15.71 2.05
C LEU A 13 -18.50 14.92 0.83
N PHE A 14 -19.38 14.66 -0.13
CA PHE A 14 -19.02 14.01 -1.39
C PHE A 14 -17.98 14.82 -2.19
N MET A 15 -18.05 16.15 -2.14
CA MET A 15 -17.08 17.02 -2.80
C MET A 15 -15.70 16.95 -2.11
N GLY A 16 -15.65 16.90 -0.78
CA GLY A 16 -14.42 16.68 -0.02
C GLY A 16 -13.80 15.30 -0.24
N ILE A 17 -14.62 14.24 -0.27
CA ILE A 17 -14.17 12.87 -0.59
C ILE A 17 -13.65 12.81 -2.03
N LYS A 18 -14.33 13.45 -2.98
CA LYS A 18 -13.88 13.53 -4.38
C LYS A 18 -12.55 14.26 -4.51
N LYS A 19 -12.34 15.34 -3.74
CA LYS A 19 -11.05 16.05 -3.68
C LYS A 19 -9.96 15.13 -3.12
N ALA A 20 -10.20 14.49 -1.97
CA ALA A 20 -9.25 13.54 -1.36
C ALA A 20 -8.94 12.32 -2.24
N HIS A 21 -9.91 11.85 -3.03
CA HIS A 21 -9.69 10.74 -3.97
C HIS A 21 -8.73 11.13 -5.11
N ASN A 22 -8.84 12.37 -5.59
CA ASN A 22 -8.01 12.92 -6.67
C ASN A 22 -6.62 13.38 -6.19
N THR A 23 -6.43 13.61 -4.89
CA THR A 23 -5.11 13.92 -4.34
C THR A 23 -4.20 12.69 -4.45
N PRO A 24 -3.02 12.81 -5.08
CA PRO A 24 -2.07 11.71 -5.17
C PRO A 24 -1.55 11.38 -3.76
N ILE A 25 -1.61 10.10 -3.40
CA ILE A 25 -1.08 9.58 -2.12
C ILE A 25 0.43 9.37 -2.20
N LEU A 26 0.94 9.23 -3.42
CA LEU A 26 2.35 9.01 -3.67
C LEU A 26 2.97 10.32 -4.14
N PRO A 27 4.06 10.79 -3.51
CA PRO A 27 4.78 11.95 -4.01
C PRO A 27 5.39 11.64 -5.37
N ASP A 28 5.36 12.61 -6.29
CA ASP A 28 5.82 12.46 -7.67
C ASP A 28 7.26 11.93 -7.78
N ASN A 29 8.10 12.24 -6.79
CA ASN A 29 9.47 11.75 -6.72
C ASN A 29 9.54 10.23 -6.58
N ILE A 30 8.66 9.62 -5.78
CA ILE A 30 8.58 8.15 -5.65
C ILE A 30 7.97 7.54 -6.90
N LEU A 31 6.99 8.21 -7.51
CA LEU A 31 6.37 7.73 -8.75
C LEU A 31 7.39 7.63 -9.88
N LYS A 32 8.28 8.63 -10.00
CA LYS A 32 9.43 8.60 -10.92
C LYS A 32 10.38 7.45 -10.61
N ILE A 33 10.68 7.23 -9.33
CA ILE A 33 11.55 6.13 -8.88
C ILE A 33 10.94 4.77 -9.24
N GLN A 34 9.64 4.58 -9.04
CA GLN A 34 8.97 3.32 -9.39
C GLN A 34 8.92 3.02 -10.90
N ASN A 35 8.99 4.06 -11.74
CA ASN A 35 9.00 3.90 -13.19
C ASN A 35 10.38 3.50 -13.75
N TYR A 36 11.45 3.47 -12.95
CA TYR A 36 12.74 2.98 -13.43
C TYR A 36 12.70 1.46 -13.69
N LEU A 37 13.28 1.05 -14.82
CA LEU A 37 13.35 -0.34 -15.25
C LEU A 37 13.98 -1.25 -14.19
N SER A 38 15.04 -0.78 -13.53
CA SER A 38 15.74 -1.54 -12.48
C SER A 38 14.82 -1.90 -11.31
N ILE A 39 13.97 -0.98 -10.88
CA ILE A 39 13.04 -1.22 -9.77
C ILE A 39 11.90 -2.15 -10.19
N ARG A 40 11.49 -2.08 -11.45
CA ARG A 40 10.52 -3.03 -12.02
C ARG A 40 11.07 -4.45 -12.03
N ILE A 41 12.32 -4.62 -12.42
CA ILE A 41 13.01 -5.92 -12.42
C ILE A 41 13.14 -6.46 -10.98
N ILE A 42 13.58 -5.62 -10.03
CA ILE A 42 13.68 -6.01 -8.61
C ILE A 42 12.32 -6.41 -8.05
N ARG A 43 11.22 -5.73 -8.41
CA ARG A 43 9.86 -6.12 -8.00
C ARG A 43 9.46 -7.50 -8.54
N VAL A 44 9.73 -7.76 -9.81
CA VAL A 44 9.36 -9.04 -10.44
C VAL A 44 10.21 -10.17 -9.87
N LEU A 45 11.54 -9.99 -9.78
CA LEU A 45 12.45 -10.96 -9.19
C LEU A 45 12.14 -11.23 -7.71
N GLY A 46 11.83 -10.18 -6.93
CA GLY A 46 11.39 -10.31 -5.55
C GLY A 46 10.12 -11.16 -5.43
N GLY A 47 9.11 -10.89 -6.26
CA GLY A 47 7.88 -11.69 -6.28
C GLY A 47 8.12 -13.16 -6.66
N ILE A 48 8.93 -13.41 -7.69
CA ILE A 48 9.31 -14.77 -8.10
C ILE A 48 10.09 -15.47 -6.98
N SER A 49 10.96 -14.77 -6.27
CA SER A 49 11.74 -15.35 -5.18
C SER A 49 10.86 -15.81 -4.02
N VAL A 50 9.83 -15.04 -3.65
CA VAL A 50 8.86 -15.41 -2.62
C VAL A 50 8.04 -16.63 -3.05
N LEU A 51 7.53 -16.63 -4.29
CA LEU A 51 6.83 -17.79 -4.85
C LEU A 51 7.72 -19.04 -4.90
N THR A 52 9.00 -18.88 -5.24
CA THR A 52 9.95 -19.98 -5.30
C THR A 52 10.25 -20.55 -3.90
N ILE A 53 10.32 -19.72 -2.87
CA ILE A 53 10.48 -20.18 -1.49
C ILE A 53 9.24 -20.94 -1.01
N LEU A 54 8.03 -20.42 -1.30
CA LEU A 54 6.75 -21.03 -0.93
C LEU A 54 6.50 -22.36 -1.68
N LEU A 55 6.51 -22.34 -3.02
CA LEU A 55 6.21 -23.52 -3.84
C LEU A 55 7.38 -24.50 -3.92
N GLY A 56 8.62 -23.99 -3.86
CA GLY A 56 9.81 -24.82 -3.85
C GLY A 56 9.77 -25.79 -2.69
N ARG A 57 9.49 -25.29 -1.47
CA ARG A 57 9.55 -26.16 -0.31
C ARG A 57 8.46 -27.23 -0.28
N ALA A 58 7.30 -26.96 -0.87
CA ALA A 58 6.14 -27.86 -0.84
C ALA A 58 6.08 -28.83 -2.04
N TYR A 59 6.50 -28.42 -3.23
CA TYR A 59 6.27 -29.19 -4.47
C TYR A 59 7.54 -29.48 -5.28
N PHE A 60 8.57 -28.63 -5.22
CA PHE A 60 9.74 -28.74 -6.09
C PHE A 60 11.02 -28.92 -5.29
N HIS A 61 11.65 -30.09 -5.38
CA HIS A 61 12.92 -30.40 -4.71
C HIS A 61 14.10 -29.67 -5.37
N TYR A 62 14.12 -28.34 -5.29
CA TYR A 62 15.22 -27.52 -5.76
C TYR A 62 16.46 -27.76 -4.91
N PRO A 63 17.65 -27.70 -5.52
CA PRO A 63 18.90 -27.78 -4.78
C PRO A 63 19.11 -26.54 -3.90
N ILE A 64 19.82 -26.74 -2.77
CA ILE A 64 19.95 -25.76 -1.68
C ILE A 64 20.45 -24.38 -2.13
N TYR A 65 21.29 -24.31 -3.17
CA TYR A 65 21.84 -23.07 -3.70
C TYR A 65 20.76 -22.13 -4.27
N VAL A 66 19.69 -22.67 -4.85
CA VAL A 66 18.57 -21.87 -5.39
C VAL A 66 17.85 -21.14 -4.26
N TYR A 67 17.70 -21.79 -3.09
CA TYR A 67 17.08 -21.18 -1.92
C TYR A 67 17.90 -20.01 -1.37
N TYR A 68 19.22 -20.12 -1.30
CA TYR A 68 20.08 -19.02 -0.84
C TYR A 68 20.01 -17.80 -1.76
N ILE A 69 19.99 -18.03 -3.08
CA ILE A 69 19.84 -16.96 -4.07
C ILE A 69 18.46 -16.30 -3.94
N ALA A 70 17.40 -17.09 -3.81
CA ALA A 70 16.05 -16.57 -3.62
C ALA A 70 15.92 -15.74 -2.32
N LEU A 71 16.54 -16.20 -1.23
CA LEU A 71 16.53 -15.50 0.06
C LEU A 71 17.25 -14.15 -0.03
N PHE A 72 18.37 -14.07 -0.76
CA PHE A 72 19.08 -12.82 -1.01
C PHE A 72 18.20 -11.80 -1.75
N PHE A 73 17.53 -12.20 -2.83
CA PHE A 73 16.62 -11.32 -3.57
C PHE A 73 15.40 -10.90 -2.73
N CYS A 74 14.88 -11.81 -1.91
CA CYS A 74 13.79 -11.52 -0.99
C CYS A 74 14.19 -10.44 0.03
N PHE A 75 15.41 -10.51 0.57
CA PHE A 75 15.91 -9.51 1.52
C PHE A 75 16.06 -8.12 0.89
N ILE A 76 16.61 -8.04 -0.33
CA ILE A 76 16.69 -6.78 -1.08
C ILE A 76 15.29 -6.20 -1.33
N PHE A 77 14.34 -7.07 -1.72
CA PHE A 77 12.97 -6.67 -1.97
C PHE A 77 12.27 -6.14 -0.71
N LEU A 78 12.54 -6.76 0.45
CA LEU A 78 12.02 -6.34 1.75
C LEU A 78 12.55 -4.95 2.14
N ILE A 79 13.86 -4.70 1.99
CA ILE A 79 14.45 -3.38 2.25
C ILE A 79 13.82 -2.32 1.35
N TYR A 80 13.69 -2.60 0.05
CA TYR A 80 13.03 -1.71 -0.90
C TYR A 80 11.60 -1.37 -0.46
N ARG A 81 10.82 -2.36 -0.04
CA ARG A 81 9.44 -2.16 0.46
C ARG A 81 9.39 -1.29 1.71
N ILE A 82 10.29 -1.49 2.67
CA ILE A 82 10.35 -0.68 3.90
C ILE A 82 10.64 0.78 3.57
N ILE A 83 11.61 1.05 2.69
CA ILE A 83 11.98 2.41 2.30
C ILE A 83 10.79 3.14 1.64
N ILE A 84 10.15 2.49 0.66
CA ILE A 84 8.99 3.08 -0.03
C ILE A 84 7.84 3.33 0.95
N SER A 85 7.55 2.36 1.83
CA SER A 85 6.53 2.48 2.87
C SER A 85 6.79 3.68 3.78
N TYR A 86 8.03 3.86 4.26
CA TYR A 86 8.42 5.00 5.09
C TYR A 86 8.16 6.35 4.40
N PHE A 87 8.56 6.49 3.13
CA PHE A 87 8.33 7.74 2.40
C PHE A 87 6.85 7.99 2.11
N THR A 88 6.06 6.96 1.84
CA THR A 88 4.60 7.06 1.65
C THR A 88 3.91 7.52 2.93
N ILE A 89 4.22 6.90 4.08
CA ILE A 89 3.67 7.30 5.39
C ILE A 89 4.04 8.76 5.70
N LYS A 90 5.30 9.15 5.47
CA LYS A 90 5.76 10.52 5.67
C LYS A 90 4.98 11.51 4.79
N HIS A 91 4.68 11.16 3.54
CA HIS A 91 3.92 12.01 2.64
C HIS A 91 2.45 12.13 3.06
N ILE A 92 1.82 11.02 3.47
CA ILE A 92 0.45 11.02 3.99
C ILE A 92 0.36 11.91 5.24
N ILE A 93 1.29 11.78 6.19
CA ILE A 93 1.33 12.64 7.38
C ILE A 93 1.49 14.11 6.99
N LYS A 94 2.31 14.41 5.98
CA LYS A 94 2.48 15.79 5.47
C LYS A 94 1.17 16.32 4.89
N ILE A 95 0.48 15.55 4.04
CA ILE A 95 -0.81 15.92 3.43
C ILE A 95 -1.87 16.13 4.52
N LEU A 96 -1.95 15.24 5.51
CA LEU A 96 -2.89 15.33 6.62
C LEU A 96 -2.65 16.55 7.52
N LYS A 97 -1.39 16.99 7.64
CA LYS A 97 -1.01 18.19 8.41
C LYS A 97 -1.07 19.49 7.61
N SER A 98 -1.17 19.41 6.28
CA SER A 98 -1.26 20.59 5.41
C SER A 98 -2.71 21.01 5.18
N ASP A 99 -2.96 22.30 5.12
CA ASP A 99 -4.26 22.89 4.74
C ASP A 99 -4.64 22.65 3.26
N GLU A 100 -3.87 21.85 2.51
CA GLU A 100 -4.20 21.47 1.13
C GLU A 100 -5.55 20.73 1.03
N LEU A 101 -5.92 20.01 2.10
CA LEU A 101 -7.22 19.33 2.22
C LEU A 101 -8.34 20.26 2.67
N ASP A 102 -8.05 21.47 3.16
CA ASP A 102 -9.06 22.38 3.66
C ASP A 102 -9.85 23.01 2.49
N ILE A 103 -11.18 23.03 2.61
CA ILE A 103 -12.08 23.47 1.54
C ILE A 103 -12.51 24.93 1.77
N ARG A 104 -12.70 25.35 3.04
CA ARG A 104 -12.88 26.75 3.49
C ARG A 104 -13.02 26.87 5.03
N ASN A 105 -12.74 28.05 5.61
CA ASN A 105 -12.96 28.40 7.04
C ASN A 105 -14.45 28.55 7.41
N SER A 106 -15.23 27.47 7.35
CA SER A 106 -16.61 27.43 7.85
C SER A 106 -16.80 26.19 8.75
N PRO A 107 -17.54 26.28 9.88
CA PRO A 107 -17.73 25.16 10.79
C PRO A 107 -18.38 23.92 10.13
N LEU A 108 -19.17 24.12 9.07
CA LEU A 108 -19.78 23.03 8.30
C LEU A 108 -18.78 22.37 7.32
N GLU A 109 -17.78 23.12 6.87
CA GLU A 109 -16.72 22.65 5.97
C GLU A 109 -15.63 21.89 6.74
N LYS A 110 -15.44 22.16 8.05
CA LYS A 110 -14.57 21.34 8.93
C LYS A 110 -14.93 19.86 8.92
N LEU A 111 -16.23 19.52 8.85
CA LEU A 111 -16.66 18.13 8.72
C LEU A 111 -16.28 17.52 7.37
N ALA A 112 -16.31 18.32 6.30
CA ALA A 112 -15.85 17.89 4.98
C ALA A 112 -14.32 17.72 4.94
N THR A 113 -13.56 18.57 5.63
CA THR A 113 -12.11 18.43 5.80
C THR A 113 -11.77 17.18 6.62
N ILE A 114 -12.45 16.93 7.73
CA ILE A 114 -12.27 15.70 8.53
C ILE A 114 -12.59 14.46 7.67
N GLY A 115 -13.67 14.49 6.89
CA GLY A 115 -14.02 13.41 5.97
C GLY A 115 -12.98 13.19 4.87
N ALA A 116 -12.44 14.27 4.29
CA ALA A 116 -11.38 14.22 3.29
C ALA A 116 -10.07 13.66 3.87
N SER A 117 -9.69 14.10 5.08
CA SER A 117 -8.51 13.60 5.79
C SER A 117 -8.66 12.13 6.20
N ALA A 118 -9.82 11.72 6.72
CA ALA A 118 -10.10 10.32 7.05
C ALA A 118 -10.04 9.43 5.81
N TRP A 119 -10.61 9.88 4.69
CA TRP A 119 -10.57 9.13 3.43
C TRP A 119 -9.16 9.06 2.82
N GLY A 120 -8.39 10.15 2.85
CA GLY A 120 -7.00 10.16 2.42
C GLY A 120 -6.11 9.25 3.28
N GLY A 121 -6.31 9.27 4.60
CA GLY A 121 -5.65 8.36 5.54
C GLY A 121 -6.02 6.90 5.29
N TRP A 122 -7.30 6.60 5.06
CA TRP A 122 -7.77 5.25 4.72
C TRP A 122 -7.16 4.74 3.40
N LYS A 123 -7.16 5.56 2.35
CA LYS A 123 -6.61 5.20 1.05
C LYS A 123 -5.08 4.96 1.15
N GLY A 124 -4.37 5.79 1.92
CA GLY A 124 -2.96 5.56 2.23
C GLY A 124 -2.69 4.33 3.11
N ALA A 125 -3.58 4.03 4.05
CA ALA A 125 -3.52 2.81 4.84
C ALA A 125 -3.74 1.57 3.97
N CYS A 126 -4.69 1.57 3.03
CA CYS A 126 -4.88 0.46 2.10
C CYS A 126 -3.66 0.22 1.20
N ASP A 127 -3.06 1.27 0.66
CA ASP A 127 -1.85 1.16 -0.18
C ASP A 127 -0.64 0.62 0.60
N THR A 128 -0.58 0.90 1.91
CA THR A 128 0.48 0.41 2.81
C THR A 128 0.16 -0.95 3.44
N ALA A 129 -1.12 -1.27 3.62
CA ALA A 129 -1.60 -2.51 4.21
C ALA A 129 -1.57 -3.68 3.22
N GLN A 130 -1.82 -3.46 1.92
CA GLN A 130 -1.63 -4.49 0.89
C GLN A 130 -0.23 -5.15 0.95
N PRO A 131 0.88 -4.39 1.00
CA PRO A 131 2.22 -4.93 1.24
C PRO A 131 2.31 -5.88 2.44
N ILE A 132 1.79 -5.42 3.57
CA ILE A 132 1.92 -6.06 4.88
C ILE A 132 1.03 -7.31 4.93
N GLY A 133 -0.18 -7.20 4.39
CA GLY A 133 -1.13 -8.31 4.28
C GLY A 133 -0.60 -9.46 3.45
N VAL A 134 0.04 -9.16 2.30
CA VAL A 134 0.70 -10.20 1.48
C VAL A 134 1.85 -10.86 2.24
N SER A 135 2.71 -10.08 2.91
CA SER A 135 3.79 -10.68 3.70
C SER A 135 3.29 -11.53 4.87
N LEU A 136 2.21 -11.11 5.55
CA LEU A 136 1.63 -11.88 6.65
C LEU A 136 0.91 -13.13 6.14
N SER A 137 0.21 -13.06 5.00
CA SER A 137 -0.38 -14.25 4.37
C SER A 137 0.68 -15.25 3.93
N ASP A 138 1.81 -14.76 3.43
CA ASP A 138 2.93 -15.61 3.04
C ASP A 138 3.55 -16.30 4.28
N MET A 139 3.68 -15.59 5.42
CA MET A 139 4.16 -16.18 6.67
C MET A 139 3.21 -17.24 7.24
N ILE A 140 1.90 -16.98 7.23
CA ILE A 140 0.89 -17.97 7.65
C ILE A 140 0.92 -19.17 6.70
N GLY A 141 1.01 -18.95 5.38
CA GLY A 141 1.14 -20.03 4.41
C GLY A 141 2.39 -20.89 4.63
N ILE A 142 3.52 -20.28 4.99
CA ILE A 142 4.75 -21.01 5.33
C ILE A 142 4.56 -21.83 6.61
N ASP A 143 3.90 -21.28 7.62
CA ASP A 143 3.64 -21.96 8.90
C ASP A 143 2.73 -23.18 8.71
N GLU A 144 1.67 -23.04 7.91
CA GLU A 144 0.76 -24.13 7.55
C GLU A 144 1.49 -25.24 6.76
N ILE A 145 2.35 -24.86 5.81
CA ILE A 145 3.18 -25.82 5.04
C ILE A 145 4.15 -26.56 5.98
N LEU A 146 4.80 -25.86 6.90
CA LEU A 146 5.70 -26.47 7.89
C LEU A 146 4.96 -27.50 8.75
N LYS A 147 3.82 -27.09 9.31
CA LYS A 147 2.95 -27.95 10.11
C LYS A 147 2.47 -29.18 9.33
N SER A 148 2.09 -29.02 8.07
CA SER A 148 1.66 -30.13 7.20
C SER A 148 2.80 -31.09 6.85
N SER A 149 4.05 -30.61 6.82
CA SER A 149 5.25 -31.40 6.56
C SER A 149 5.77 -32.15 7.80
N GLY A 150 5.07 -32.07 8.95
CA GLY A 150 5.46 -32.73 10.18
C GLY A 150 6.70 -32.14 10.85
N ARG A 151 6.98 -30.85 10.61
CA ARG A 151 8.06 -30.07 11.24
C ARG A 151 7.52 -28.93 12.07
#